data_AF-A0A1J1LJY6-F1
#
_entry.id   AF-A0A1J1LJY6-F1
#
_cell.length_a   1.000
_cell.length_b   1.000
_cell.length_c   1.000
_cell.angle_alpha   90.00
_cell.angle_beta   90.00
_cell.angle_gamma   90.00
#
_symmetry.space_group_name_H-M   'P 1'
#
loop_
_entity.id
_entity.type
_entity.pdbx_description
1 polymer ?
#
loop_
_entity_poly.entity_id
_entity_poly.type
_entity_poly.pdbx_seq_one_letter_code
_entity_poly.pdbx_strand_id
1 'polypeptide(L)' 'MYQEDQEQYFVVCVNNQDYPASLEVKKIYQFIPDEQATHHQMIRVIDESKY' A
#
# COMPACT_ATOMS: atom_id res chain seq x y z
N MET A 1 23.22 17.18 6.07
CA MET A 1 23.01 15.79 5.62
C MET A 1 21.62 15.77 5.03
N TYR A 2 21.50 15.96 3.73
CA TYR A 2 20.21 16.11 3.07
C TYR A 2 19.56 14.72 3.03
N GLN A 3 18.39 14.60 3.64
CA GLN A 3 17.49 13.48 3.33
C GLN A 3 17.12 13.64 1.86
N GLU A 4 17.59 12.72 1.03
CA GLU A 4 17.11 12.61 -0.35
C GLU A 4 15.58 12.53 -0.31
N ASP A 5 14.90 13.39 -1.06
CA ASP A 5 13.45 13.29 -1.31
C ASP A 5 13.20 11.91 -1.94
N GLN A 6 12.87 10.93 -1.09
CA GLN A 6 12.48 9.61 -1.53
C GLN A 6 11.14 9.76 -2.24
N GLU A 7 11.08 9.41 -3.52
CA GLU A 7 9.80 9.37 -4.24
C GLU A 7 8.80 8.49 -3.50
N GLN A 8 7.74 9.13 -2.99
CA GLN A 8 6.66 8.43 -2.32
C GLN A 8 5.61 8.05 -3.36
N TYR A 9 5.34 6.75 -3.44
CA TYR A 9 4.30 6.21 -4.29
C TYR A 9 3.05 5.94 -3.44
N PHE A 10 1.89 6.22 -4.02
CA PHE A 10 0.60 6.00 -3.41
C PHE A 10 -0.28 5.17 -4.32
N VAL A 11 -1.12 4.33 -3.72
CA VAL A 11 -2.08 3.48 -4.43
C VAL A 11 -3.47 3.64 -3.84
N VAL A 12 -4.49 3.35 -4.64
CA VAL A 12 -5.90 3.38 -4.23
C VAL A 12 -6.51 2.00 -4.38
N CYS A 13 -7.24 1.54 -3.36
CA CYS A 13 -8.03 0.31 -3.47
C CYS A 13 -9.26 0.58 -4.34
N VAL A 14 -9.36 -0.08 -5.49
CA VAL A 14 -10.51 0.07 -6.41
C VAL A 14 -11.61 -0.97 -6.19
N ASN A 15 -11.25 -2.14 -5.66
CA ASN A 15 -12.15 -3.26 -5.35
C ASN A 15 -11.56 -4.12 -4.23
N ASN A 16 -12.39 -4.57 -3.29
CA ASN A 16 -12.04 -5.49 -2.21
C ASN A 16 -13.06 -6.64 -2.03
N GLN A 17 -13.91 -6.93 -3.03
CA GLN A 17 -15.02 -7.89 -2.92
C GLN A 17 -14.60 -9.27 -2.42
N ASP A 18 -13.43 -9.76 -2.84
CA ASP A 18 -12.90 -11.07 -2.42
C ASP A 18 -12.29 -11.03 -1.01
N TYR A 19 -11.89 -9.84 -0.53
CA TYR A 19 -11.25 -9.62 0.77
C TYR A 19 -11.76 -8.35 1.47
N PRO A 20 -13.03 -8.32 1.93
CA PRO A 20 -13.66 -7.10 2.46
C PRO A 20 -13.01 -6.56 3.74
N ALA A 21 -12.29 -7.41 4.47
CA ALA A 21 -11.61 -7.07 5.72
C ALA A 21 -10.17 -6.55 5.51
N SER A 22 -9.64 -6.54 4.28
CA SER A 22 -8.23 -6.15 4.02
C SER A 22 -8.06 -4.64 3.84
N LEU A 23 -8.57 -4.09 2.74
CA LEU A 23 -8.42 -2.67 2.38
C LEU A 23 -9.80 -2.05 2.15
N GLU A 24 -9.94 -0.78 2.48
CA GLU A 24 -11.11 0.05 2.25
C GLU A 24 -11.10 0.61 0.82
N VAL A 25 -12.18 0.36 0.08
CA VAL A 25 -12.35 0.89 -1.29
C VAL A 25 -12.33 2.41 -1.27
N LYS A 26 -11.60 3.02 -2.22
CA LYS A 26 -11.34 4.46 -2.38
C LYS A 26 -10.43 5.09 -1.32
N LYS A 27 -9.83 4.30 -0.41
CA LYS A 27 -8.77 4.78 0.48
C LYS A 27 -7.42 4.79 -0.23
N ILE A 28 -6.62 5.83 0.07
CA ILE A 28 -5.25 5.98 -0.43
C ILE A 28 -4.29 5.35 0.58
N TYR A 29 -3.32 4.59 0.08
CA TYR A 29 -2.31 3.91 0.87
C TYR A 29 -0.91 4.25 0.37
N GLN A 30 0.06 4.34 1.29
CA GLN A 30 1.47 4.49 0.93
C GLN A 30 2.04 3.14 0.47
N PHE A 31 2.68 3.11 -0.70
CA PHE A 31 3.40 1.94 -1.21
C PHE A 31 4.82 1.88 -0.63
N ILE A 32 5.27 0.66 -0.34
CA ILE A 32 6.65 0.37 0.06
C ILE A 32 7.19 -0.78 -0.80
N PRO A 33 8.41 -0.65 -1.39
CA PRO A 33 9.08 -1.76 -2.06
C PRO A 33 9.24 -2.96 -1.13
N ASP A 34 8.80 -4.14 -1.58
CA ASP A 34 8.92 -5.39 -0.84
C ASP A 34 9.20 -6.53 -1.84
N GLU A 35 10.42 -7.05 -1.82
CA GLU A 35 10.86 -8.12 -2.75
C GLU A 35 10.04 -9.39 -2.56
N GLN A 36 9.72 -9.74 -1.30
CA GLN A 36 8.95 -10.94 -0.97
C GLN A 36 7.52 -10.82 -1.52
N ALA A 37 6.89 -9.66 -1.35
CA ALA A 37 5.57 -9.40 -1.94
C ALA A 37 5.63 -9.47 -3.47
N THR A 38 6.69 -8.91 -4.07
CA THR A 38 6.87 -8.88 -5.53
C THR A 38 6.96 -10.29 -6.13
N HIS A 39 7.63 -11.24 -5.47
CA HIS A 39 7.67 -12.65 -5.89
C HIS A 39 6.28 -13.30 -5.98
N HIS A 40 5.31 -12.79 -5.23
CA HIS A 40 3.92 -13.23 -5.24
C HIS A 40 3.00 -12.32 -6.06
N GLN A 41 3.54 -11.38 -6.86
CA GLN A 41 2.78 -10.38 -7.60
C GLN A 41 1.91 -9.49 -6.68
N MET A 42 2.37 -9.30 -5.44
CA MET A 42 1.73 -8.45 -4.44
C MET A 42 2.54 -7.18 -4.22
N ILE A 43 1.88 -6.16 -3.68
CA ILE A 43 2.52 -4.92 -3.22
C ILE A 43 2.31 -4.78 -1.71
N ARG A 44 3.25 -4.11 -1.04
CA ARG A 44 3.11 -3.77 0.37
C ARG A 44 2.65 -2.34 0.53
N VAL A 45 1.67 -2.15 1.41
CA VAL A 45 1.12 -0.84 1.73
C VAL A 45 1.03 -0.60 3.23
N ILE A 46 1.08 0.66 3.67
CA ILE A 46 0.75 1.05 5.05
C ILE A 46 -0.73 1.42 5.12
N ASP A 47 -1.47 0.78 6.03
CA ASP A 47 -2.82 1.20 6.42
C ASP A 47 -2.77 1.93 7.77
N GLU A 48 -3.07 3.23 7.77
CA GLU A 48 -3.09 4.07 8.98
C GLU A 48 -4.44 4.00 9.74
N SER A 49 -5.27 2.99 9.48
CA SER A 49 -6.49 2.74 10.26
C SER A 49 -6.17 2.70 11.75
N LYS A 50 -6.54 3.75 12.49
CA LYS A 50 -6.52 3.73 13.95
C LYS A 50 -7.77 2.98 14.42
N TYR A 51 -7.57 1.98 15.27
CA TYR A 51 -8.62 1.24 15.96
C TYR A 51 -9.54 2.14 16.77
#